data_AF-A0A1R3I7J0-F1
#
_entry.id   AF-A0A1R3I7J0-F1
#
_cell.length_a   1.000
_cell.length_b   1.000
_cell.length_c   1.000
_cell.angle_alpha   90.00
_cell.angle_beta   90.00
_cell.angle_gamma   90.00
#
_symmetry.space_group_name_H-M   'P 1'
#
loop_
_entity.id
_entity.type
_entity.pdbx_description
1 polymer ?
#
loop_
_entity_poly.entity_id
_entity_poly.type
_entity_poly.pdbx_seq_one_letter_code
_entity_poly.pdbx_strand_id
1 'polypeptide(L)'
;MAMATTACSQELAEVVQMARAMVLQSRNSAKASVTLQGLDHGTLNYHGMGHLSDCVKLYDDSEYRLSLLLYNEGGYTIDDARTWLSGVMANHRTCLEGLGEHRFGIQDYSQAQNLTSLLSQALALCGKDVGTKQGLYKESFGFLRLVCHSGLKYNGFIMF
;
A
#
# COMPACT_ATOMS: atom_id res chain seq x y z
N MET A 1 -24.38 19.60 -12.49
CA MET A 1 -24.33 18.12 -12.42
C MET A 1 -22.95 17.71 -11.93
N ALA A 2 -22.83 17.26 -10.69
CA ALA A 2 -21.58 16.77 -10.09
C ALA A 2 -21.90 15.42 -9.44
N MET A 3 -21.68 14.33 -10.18
CA MET A 3 -21.94 12.96 -9.69
C MET A 3 -20.74 12.01 -9.88
N ALA A 4 -19.57 12.52 -10.29
CA ALA A 4 -18.39 11.68 -10.52
C ALA A 4 -17.45 11.59 -9.31
N THR A 5 -17.52 12.54 -8.36
CA THR A 5 -16.58 12.61 -7.22
C THR A 5 -16.93 11.68 -6.07
N THR A 6 -18.19 11.24 -5.94
CA THR A 6 -18.64 10.34 -4.85
C THR A 6 -18.30 8.88 -5.10
N ALA A 7 -18.31 8.44 -6.37
CA ALA A 7 -18.01 7.05 -6.71
C ALA A 7 -16.51 6.71 -6.55
N CYS A 8 -15.61 7.61 -6.96
CA CYS A 8 -14.16 7.39 -6.85
C CYS A 8 -13.68 7.33 -5.38
N SER A 9 -14.23 8.20 -4.53
CA SER A 9 -13.95 8.16 -3.08
C SER A 9 -14.53 6.92 -2.40
N GLN A 10 -15.69 6.44 -2.85
CA GLN A 10 -16.33 5.24 -2.32
C GLN A 10 -15.56 3.97 -2.71
N GLU A 11 -15.17 3.84 -3.98
CA GLU A 11 -14.34 2.72 -4.46
C GLU A 11 -13.00 2.66 -3.71
N LEU A 12 -12.35 3.80 -3.49
CA LEU A 12 -11.11 3.85 -2.71
C LEU A 12 -11.34 3.39 -1.26
N ALA A 13 -12.41 3.84 -0.62
CA ALA A 13 -12.74 3.44 0.74
C ALA A 13 -12.96 1.92 0.86
N GLU A 14 -13.67 1.31 -0.09
CA GLU A 14 -13.89 -0.15 -0.13
C GLU A 14 -12.59 -0.92 -0.28
N VAL A 15 -11.71 -0.51 -1.20
CA VAL A 15 -10.40 -1.15 -1.40
C VAL A 15 -9.51 -1.00 -0.16
N VAL A 16 -9.50 0.19 0.45
CA VAL A 16 -8.76 0.46 1.69
C VAL A 16 -9.30 -0.37 2.85
N GLN A 17 -10.62 -0.56 2.97
CA GLN A 17 -11.21 -1.43 3.99
C GLN A 17 -10.77 -2.89 3.82
N MET A 18 -10.78 -3.41 2.58
CA MET A 18 -10.29 -4.76 2.30
C MET A 18 -8.80 -4.90 2.63
N ALA A 19 -7.97 -3.91 2.24
CA ALA A 19 -6.55 -3.89 2.56
C ALA A 19 -6.32 -3.88 4.08
N ARG A 20 -7.13 -3.11 4.83
CA ARG A 20 -7.06 -3.04 6.29
C ARG A 20 -7.41 -4.37 6.94
N ALA A 21 -8.47 -5.05 6.48
CA ALA A 21 -8.84 -6.37 6.98
C ALA A 21 -7.69 -7.38 6.83
N MET A 22 -7.00 -7.34 5.68
CA MET A 22 -5.88 -8.22 5.40
C MET A 22 -4.61 -7.87 6.20
N VAL A 23 -4.34 -6.58 6.42
CA VAL A 23 -3.28 -6.12 7.35
C VAL A 23 -3.54 -6.63 8.76
N LEU A 24 -4.78 -6.51 9.26
CA LEU A 24 -5.17 -7.00 10.58
C LEU A 24 -5.01 -8.52 10.71
N GLN A 25 -5.42 -9.27 9.68
CA GLN A 25 -5.24 -10.72 9.65
C GLN A 25 -3.75 -11.09 9.66
N SER A 26 -2.95 -10.46 8.80
CA SER A 26 -1.49 -10.65 8.73
C SER A 26 -0.82 -10.44 10.09
N ARG A 27 -1.19 -9.36 10.77
CA ARG A 27 -0.69 -9.02 12.09
C ARG A 27 -1.07 -10.07 13.14
N ASN A 28 -2.33 -10.51 13.14
CA ASN A 28 -2.79 -11.49 14.12
C ASN A 28 -2.10 -12.84 13.93
N SER A 29 -1.89 -13.26 12.70
CA SER A 29 -1.07 -14.41 12.35
C SER A 29 0.37 -14.26 12.85
N ALA A 30 0.98 -13.08 12.64
CA ALA A 30 2.31 -12.75 13.16
C ALA A 30 2.40 -12.90 14.68
N LYS A 31 1.42 -12.33 15.41
CA LYS A 31 1.34 -12.42 16.86
C LYS A 31 1.22 -13.87 17.33
N ALA A 32 0.36 -14.66 16.69
CA ALA A 32 0.21 -16.08 17.01
C ALA A 32 1.52 -16.85 16.78
N SER A 33 2.22 -16.59 15.67
CA SER A 33 3.52 -17.21 15.40
C SER A 33 4.58 -16.82 16.44
N VAL A 34 4.64 -15.55 16.89
CA VAL A 34 5.53 -15.14 18.00
C VAL A 34 5.21 -15.93 19.27
N THR A 35 3.94 -16.06 19.63
CA THR A 35 3.52 -16.80 20.84
C THR A 35 3.86 -18.28 20.75
N LEU A 36 3.58 -18.93 19.62
CA LEU A 36 3.88 -20.36 19.42
C LEU A 36 5.39 -20.64 19.44
N GLN A 37 6.21 -19.77 18.81
CA GLN A 37 7.67 -19.92 18.82
C GLN A 37 8.28 -19.65 20.21
N GLY A 38 7.64 -18.80 21.03
CA GLY A 38 8.06 -18.60 22.42
C GLY A 38 7.84 -19.82 23.32
N LEU A 39 6.91 -20.72 22.95
CA LEU A 39 6.61 -21.96 23.69
C LEU A 39 7.50 -23.14 23.27
N ASP A 40 7.99 -23.16 22.03
CA ASP A 40 8.89 -24.20 21.52
C ASP A 40 10.37 -23.83 21.77
N HIS A 41 10.78 -23.92 23.04
CA HIS A 41 12.10 -23.50 23.54
C HIS A 41 13.30 -24.31 22.98
N GLY A 42 13.05 -25.32 22.14
CA GLY A 42 14.04 -26.30 21.71
C GLY A 42 14.58 -26.15 20.28
N THR A 43 13.93 -25.37 19.39
CA THR A 43 14.15 -25.56 17.94
C THR A 43 14.44 -24.31 17.11
N LEU A 44 14.37 -23.06 17.62
CA LEU A 44 14.35 -21.89 16.73
C LEU A 44 15.33 -20.75 17.06
N ASN A 45 15.97 -20.28 15.97
CA ASN A 45 16.84 -19.11 15.87
C ASN A 45 16.14 -17.84 16.40
N TYR A 46 16.76 -17.17 17.38
CA TYR A 46 16.38 -15.83 17.89
C TYR A 46 16.08 -14.82 16.75
N HIS A 47 16.76 -14.98 15.62
CA HIS A 47 16.56 -14.19 14.41
C HIS A 47 15.12 -14.27 13.85
N GLY A 48 14.51 -15.46 13.78
CA GLY A 48 13.14 -15.63 13.24
C GLY A 48 12.07 -14.97 14.10
N MET A 49 12.22 -15.01 15.43
CA MET A 49 11.32 -14.35 16.38
C MET A 49 11.42 -12.82 16.29
N GLY A 50 12.63 -12.29 16.03
CA GLY A 50 12.85 -10.87 15.75
C GLY A 50 12.06 -10.39 14.53
N HIS A 51 12.15 -11.11 13.40
CA HIS A 51 11.42 -10.77 12.17
C HIS A 51 9.90 -10.79 12.34
N LEU A 52 9.36 -11.77 13.07
CA LEU A 52 7.93 -11.81 13.37
C LEU A 52 7.48 -10.63 14.25
N SER A 53 8.28 -10.25 15.24
CA SER A 53 7.99 -9.07 16.09
C SER A 53 8.00 -7.78 15.27
N ASP A 54 8.96 -7.65 14.34
CA ASP A 54 9.04 -6.48 13.46
C ASP A 54 7.89 -6.45 12.45
N CYS A 55 7.47 -7.60 11.91
CA CYS A 55 6.23 -7.70 11.13
C CYS A 55 5.00 -7.18 11.87
N VAL A 56 4.86 -7.49 13.17
CA VAL A 56 3.74 -6.97 13.98
C VAL A 56 3.76 -5.44 14.01
N LYS A 57 4.91 -4.83 14.27
CA LYS A 57 5.06 -3.36 14.31
C LYS A 57 4.77 -2.72 12.94
N LEU A 58 5.27 -3.33 11.86
CA LEU A 58 5.05 -2.87 10.49
C LEU A 58 3.56 -2.91 10.13
N TYR A 59 2.83 -3.95 10.56
CA TYR A 59 1.39 -4.03 10.33
C TYR A 59 0.58 -3.12 11.26
N ASP A 60 1.04 -2.82 12.47
CA ASP A 60 0.43 -1.80 13.32
C ASP A 60 0.56 -0.39 12.72
N ASP A 61 1.73 -0.01 12.21
CA ASP A 61 1.92 1.24 11.46
C ASP A 61 1.07 1.28 10.18
N SER A 62 0.97 0.15 9.49
CA SER A 62 0.13 0.02 8.30
C SER A 62 -1.36 0.21 8.61
N GLU A 63 -1.84 -0.37 9.71
CA GLU A 63 -3.23 -0.24 10.14
C GLU A 63 -3.55 1.22 10.48
N TYR A 64 -2.66 1.91 11.19
CA TYR A 64 -2.81 3.33 11.51
C TYR A 64 -2.96 4.18 10.24
N ARG A 65 -2.07 3.97 9.24
CA ARG A 65 -2.10 4.68 7.95
C ARG A 65 -3.39 4.42 7.16
N LEU A 66 -3.88 3.18 7.14
CA LEU A 66 -5.14 2.84 6.48
C LEU A 66 -6.35 3.43 7.23
N SER A 67 -6.29 3.53 8.56
CA SER A 67 -7.33 4.18 9.36
C SER A 67 -7.41 5.69 9.11
N LEU A 68 -6.28 6.37 8.83
CA LEU A 68 -6.30 7.77 8.39
C LEU A 68 -7.07 7.95 7.07
N LEU A 69 -7.00 6.99 6.16
CA LEU A 69 -7.75 7.04 4.90
C LEU A 69 -9.27 6.84 5.07
N LEU A 70 -9.68 6.18 6.14
CA LEU A 70 -11.09 5.83 6.39
C LEU A 70 -11.80 6.81 7.31
N TYR A 71 -11.08 7.34 8.30
CA TYR A 71 -11.68 8.01 9.46
C TYR A 71 -11.11 9.39 9.75
N ASN A 72 -10.19 9.91 8.94
CA ASN A 72 -9.64 11.24 9.19
C ASN A 72 -10.71 12.33 8.91
N GLU A 73 -11.30 12.86 9.99
CA GLU A 73 -12.31 13.92 9.97
C GLU A 73 -11.78 15.23 9.37
N GLY A 74 -10.46 15.47 9.45
CA GLY A 74 -9.80 16.61 8.81
C GLY A 74 -9.62 16.47 7.30
N GLY A 75 -9.96 15.30 6.74
CA GLY A 75 -9.68 14.94 5.36
C GLY A 75 -8.18 14.74 5.08
N TYR A 76 -7.87 14.28 3.87
CA TYR A 76 -6.49 14.06 3.43
C TYR A 76 -6.34 14.48 1.97
N THR A 77 -5.13 14.83 1.55
CA THR A 77 -4.83 15.10 0.14
C THR A 77 -4.54 13.79 -0.61
N ILE A 78 -4.63 13.81 -1.94
CA ILE A 78 -4.24 12.66 -2.76
C ILE A 78 -2.76 12.28 -2.55
N ASP A 79 -1.90 13.25 -2.29
CA ASP A 79 -0.49 13.01 -1.98
C ASP A 79 -0.30 12.32 -0.61
N ASP A 80 -1.09 12.71 0.40
CA ASP A 80 -1.12 12.02 1.71
C ASP A 80 -1.56 10.57 1.52
N ALA A 81 -2.63 10.34 0.76
CA ALA A 81 -3.15 9.01 0.51
C ALA A 81 -2.13 8.12 -0.22
N ARG A 82 -1.49 8.67 -1.26
CA ARG A 82 -0.45 7.97 -2.01
C ARG A 82 0.73 7.63 -1.11
N THR A 83 1.13 8.55 -0.24
CA THR A 83 2.24 8.36 0.71
C THR A 83 1.92 7.26 1.72
N TRP A 84 0.73 7.30 2.32
CA TRP A 84 0.28 6.31 3.29
C TRP A 84 0.16 4.92 2.66
N LEU A 85 -0.49 4.80 1.50
CA LEU A 85 -0.62 3.53 0.77
C LEU A 85 0.73 2.96 0.33
N SER A 86 1.63 3.80 -0.16
CA SER A 86 2.99 3.37 -0.54
C SER A 86 3.77 2.87 0.67
N GLY A 87 3.59 3.51 1.82
CA GLY A 87 4.16 3.07 3.09
C GLY A 87 3.63 1.73 3.55
N VAL A 88 2.31 1.50 3.46
CA VAL A 88 1.69 0.20 3.76
C VAL A 88 2.26 -0.90 2.85
N MET A 89 2.43 -0.60 1.56
CA MET A 89 3.03 -1.54 0.60
C MET A 89 4.50 -1.85 0.93
N ALA A 90 5.28 -0.84 1.32
CA ALA A 90 6.66 -1.03 1.75
C ALA A 90 6.74 -1.90 3.01
N ASN A 91 5.93 -1.58 4.02
CA ASN A 91 5.84 -2.34 5.27
C ASN A 91 5.47 -3.82 5.02
N HIS A 92 4.50 -4.08 4.15
CA HIS A 92 4.10 -5.43 3.77
C HIS A 92 5.26 -6.19 3.11
N ARG A 93 5.98 -5.56 2.17
CA ARG A 93 7.14 -6.17 1.49
C ARG A 93 8.28 -6.45 2.47
N THR A 94 8.64 -5.49 3.31
CA THR A 94 9.68 -5.64 4.34
C THR A 94 9.37 -6.81 5.26
N CYS A 95 8.11 -6.96 5.69
CA CYS A 95 7.71 -8.11 6.51
C CYS A 95 7.91 -9.43 5.76
N LEU A 96 7.45 -9.53 4.50
CA LEU A 96 7.63 -10.75 3.71
C LEU A 96 9.12 -11.08 3.45
N GLU A 97 9.94 -10.06 3.20
CA GLU A 97 11.38 -10.20 2.99
C GLU A 97 12.10 -10.65 4.27
N GLY A 98 11.75 -10.11 5.44
CA GLY A 98 12.31 -10.50 6.73
C GLY A 98 12.00 -11.96 7.11
N LEU A 99 10.86 -12.49 6.66
CA LEU A 99 10.49 -13.89 6.87
C LEU A 99 11.18 -14.85 5.88
N GLY A 100 11.67 -14.35 4.74
CA GLY A 100 12.33 -15.13 3.71
C GLY A 100 11.52 -16.36 3.24
N GLU A 101 12.16 -17.53 3.21
CA GLU A 101 11.51 -18.83 2.92
C GLU A 101 10.73 -19.36 4.13
N HIS A 102 10.99 -18.83 5.32
CA HIS A 102 10.42 -19.24 6.60
C HIS A 102 9.13 -18.46 6.88
N ARG A 103 8.19 -18.43 5.93
CA ARG A 103 6.86 -17.80 6.07
C ARG A 103 5.93 -18.57 7.03
N PHE A 104 6.50 -19.14 8.11
CA PHE A 104 5.81 -19.92 9.12
C PHE A 104 4.65 -19.14 9.71
N GLY A 105 3.44 -19.51 9.30
CA GLY A 105 2.20 -19.10 9.95
C GLY A 105 1.69 -17.69 9.65
N ILE A 106 2.44 -16.81 8.97
CA ILE A 106 1.96 -15.44 8.71
C ILE A 106 0.97 -15.34 7.56
N GLN A 107 1.03 -16.20 6.54
CA GLN A 107 0.12 -16.14 5.40
C GLN A 107 0.33 -17.28 4.40
N ASP A 108 -0.76 -17.77 3.81
CA ASP A 108 -0.71 -18.42 2.50
C ASP A 108 -0.19 -17.40 1.46
N TYR A 109 0.68 -17.83 0.55
CA TYR A 109 1.24 -16.99 -0.52
C TYR A 109 0.15 -16.21 -1.28
N SER A 110 -1.01 -16.84 -1.47
CA SER A 110 -2.19 -16.22 -2.10
C SER A 110 -2.67 -14.95 -1.38
N GLN A 111 -2.63 -14.93 -0.05
CA GLN A 111 -3.12 -13.80 0.74
C GLN A 111 -2.14 -12.61 0.73
N ALA A 112 -0.83 -12.86 0.68
CA ALA A 112 0.17 -11.81 0.46
C ALA A 112 0.02 -11.17 -0.94
N GLN A 113 -0.25 -11.98 -1.96
CA GLN A 113 -0.55 -11.47 -3.30
C GLN A 113 -1.84 -10.64 -3.33
N ASN A 114 -2.87 -11.07 -2.59
CA ASN A 114 -4.12 -10.32 -2.49
C ASN A 114 -3.90 -8.93 -1.87
N LEU A 115 -3.04 -8.80 -0.84
CA LEU A 115 -2.81 -7.50 -0.19
C LEU A 115 -2.03 -6.57 -1.12
N THR A 116 -1.03 -7.10 -1.81
CA THR A 116 -0.28 -6.36 -2.82
C THR A 116 -1.19 -5.88 -3.95
N SER A 117 -2.15 -6.71 -4.39
CA SER A 117 -3.13 -6.35 -5.42
C SER A 117 -4.04 -5.21 -4.96
N LEU A 118 -4.62 -5.31 -3.76
CA LEU A 118 -5.47 -4.27 -3.17
C LEU A 118 -4.74 -2.93 -3.04
N LEU A 119 -3.51 -2.94 -2.54
CA LEU A 119 -2.70 -1.72 -2.39
C LEU A 119 -2.35 -1.11 -3.75
N SER A 120 -2.06 -1.94 -4.75
CA SER A 120 -1.81 -1.47 -6.13
C SER A 120 -3.05 -0.85 -6.76
N GLN A 121 -4.23 -1.46 -6.52
CA GLN A 121 -5.51 -0.93 -6.97
C GLN A 121 -5.83 0.42 -6.30
N ALA A 122 -5.63 0.54 -4.98
CA ALA A 122 -5.81 1.79 -4.25
C ALA A 122 -4.88 2.91 -4.76
N LEU A 123 -3.61 2.61 -5.02
CA LEU A 123 -2.66 3.55 -5.61
C LEU A 123 -3.08 3.99 -7.02
N ALA A 124 -3.61 3.08 -7.83
CA ALA A 124 -4.13 3.40 -9.16
C ALA A 124 -5.35 4.33 -9.09
N LEU A 125 -6.22 4.17 -8.08
CA LEU A 125 -7.34 5.08 -7.82
C LEU A 125 -6.86 6.48 -7.47
N CYS A 126 -5.84 6.62 -6.60
CA CYS A 126 -5.22 7.92 -6.32
C CYS A 126 -4.60 8.58 -7.57
N GLY A 127 -4.11 7.78 -8.53
CA GLY A 127 -3.57 8.29 -9.80
C GLY A 127 -4.63 8.74 -10.82
N LYS A 128 -5.85 8.20 -10.74
CA LYS A 128 -6.96 8.57 -11.63
C LYS A 128 -7.51 9.96 -11.34
N ASP A 129 -7.53 10.38 -10.07
CA ASP A 129 -7.99 11.73 -9.67
C ASP A 129 -7.09 12.87 -10.21
N VAL A 130 -5.81 12.58 -10.47
CA VAL A 130 -4.87 13.52 -11.11
C VAL A 130 -5.29 13.85 -12.55
N GLY A 131 -6.01 12.95 -13.22
CA GLY A 131 -6.52 13.16 -14.59
C GLY A 131 -7.77 14.03 -14.68
N THR A 132 -8.52 14.19 -13.59
CA THR A 132 -9.84 14.86 -13.60
C THR A 132 -9.82 16.22 -12.90
N LYS A 133 -8.76 16.52 -12.13
CA LYS A 133 -8.59 17.81 -11.42
C LYS A 133 -7.71 18.83 -12.16
N GLN A 134 -7.10 18.48 -13.31
CA GLN A 134 -6.45 19.45 -14.21
C GLN A 134 -7.43 20.18 -15.16
N GLY A 135 -8.72 20.22 -14.82
CA GLY A 135 -9.77 20.88 -15.60
C GLY A 135 -10.26 22.23 -15.05
N LEU A 136 -9.66 22.81 -14.00
CA LEU A 136 -10.07 24.13 -13.50
C LEU A 136 -8.96 24.95 -12.79
N TYR A 137 -7.72 24.88 -13.25
CA TYR A 137 -6.78 26.00 -13.12
C TYR A 137 -6.34 26.40 -14.52
N LYS A 138 -6.98 27.45 -15.00
CA LYS A 138 -6.73 28.07 -16.29
C LYS A 138 -5.60 29.08 -16.07
N GLU A 139 -4.36 28.66 -16.16
CA GLU A 139 -3.26 29.59 -16.42
C GLU A 139 -2.33 29.01 -17.48
N SER A 140 -2.23 29.77 -18.58
CA SER A 140 -1.39 29.53 -19.75
C SER A 140 0.04 29.20 -19.35
N PHE A 141 0.54 28.00 -19.66
CA PHE A 141 1.87 27.79 -20.22
C PHE A 141 1.86 26.42 -20.92
N GLY A 142 2.23 26.40 -22.20
CA GLY A 142 2.15 25.24 -23.07
C GLY A 142 3.25 24.20 -22.83
N PHE A 143 2.91 22.95 -23.17
CA PHE A 143 3.78 21.78 -23.41
C PHE A 143 4.63 21.27 -22.22
N LEU A 144 4.78 19.97 -21.93
CA LEU A 144 4.21 18.72 -22.43
C LEU A 144 4.49 17.64 -21.36
N ARG A 145 3.56 16.69 -21.23
CA ARG A 145 3.58 15.57 -20.28
C ARG A 145 4.76 14.63 -20.56
N LEU A 146 5.72 14.51 -19.64
CA LEU A 146 6.71 13.43 -19.67
C LEU A 146 6.05 12.14 -19.16
N VAL A 147 5.70 11.24 -20.09
CA VAL A 147 5.27 9.88 -19.80
C VAL A 147 6.52 9.04 -19.52
N CYS A 148 6.65 8.52 -18.30
CA CYS A 148 7.63 7.49 -18.02
C CYS A 148 7.03 6.13 -18.42
N HIS A 149 7.24 5.73 -19.67
CA HIS A 149 7.02 4.36 -20.12
C HIS A 149 8.35 3.79 -20.63
N SER A 150 8.70 2.64 -20.09
CA SER A 150 9.93 1.92 -20.34
C SER A 150 10.19 1.67 -21.82
N GLY A 151 11.40 2.03 -22.27
CA GLY A 151 12.11 1.42 -23.40
C GLY A 151 11.64 1.72 -24.82
N LEU A 152 12.28 2.71 -25.49
CA LEU A 152 12.88 2.59 -26.84
C LEU A 152 13.44 3.95 -27.33
N LYS A 153 14.77 3.98 -27.50
CA LYS A 153 15.65 4.82 -28.36
C LYS A 153 15.21 6.27 -28.70
N TYR A 154 15.98 7.22 -28.15
CA TYR A 154 16.14 8.58 -28.68
C TYR A 154 16.79 8.59 -30.07
N ASN A 155 16.27 9.42 -30.98
CA ASN A 155 17.02 10.30 -31.89
C ASN A 155 16.02 11.12 -32.71
N GLY A 156 15.97 12.44 -32.49
CA GLY A 156 15.15 13.34 -33.32
C GLY A 156 14.79 14.65 -32.65
N PHE A 157 15.59 15.68 -32.92
CA PHE A 157 15.40 17.08 -32.56
C PHE A 157 14.23 17.68 -33.37
N ILE A 158 13.25 18.35 -32.76
CA ILE A 158 12.47 19.39 -33.45
C ILE A 158 12.27 20.58 -32.52
N MET A 159 12.62 21.74 -33.08
CA MET A 159 12.68 23.09 -32.55
C MET A 159 11.36 23.84 -32.79
N PHE A 160 11.12 24.83 -31.92
CA PHE A 160 10.04 25.83 -31.82
C PHE A 160 8.78 25.41 -31.04
#